data_AF-A0A2D9MJZ0-F1
#
_entry.id   AF-A0A2D9MJZ0-F1
#
_cell.length_a   1.000
_cell.length_b   1.000
_cell.length_c   1.000
_cell.angle_alpha   90.00
_cell.angle_beta   90.00
_cell.angle_gamma   90.00
#
_symmetry.space_group_name_H-M   'P 1'
#
loop_
_entity.id
_entity.type
_entity.pdbx_description
1 polymer ?
#
loop_
_entity_poly.entity_id
_entity_poly.type
_entity_poly.pdbx_seq_one_letter_code
_entity_poly.pdbx_strand_id
1 'polypeptide(L)' 'ERYVSRGLDPFSYERKGKTTNLNYYQAPEEVLDDLEIMRDWSNCAFEVAIKAAAKLKAD' A
#
# COMPACT_ATOMS: atom_id res chain seq x y z
N GLU A 1 0.89 3.07 -9.85
CA GLU A 1 1.25 2.12 -10.93
C GLU A 1 2.28 1.07 -10.51
N ARG A 2 3.33 1.41 -9.75
CA ARG A 2 4.43 0.48 -9.38
C ARG A 2 4.02 -0.84 -8.70
N TYR A 3 2.85 -0.90 -8.05
CA TYR A 3 2.38 -2.05 -7.27
C TYR A 3 1.50 -3.00 -8.11
N VAL A 4 0.48 -2.43 -8.76
CA VAL A 4 -0.49 -3.18 -9.58
C VAL A 4 0.19 -3.80 -10.81
N SER A 5 1.22 -3.15 -11.38
CA SER A 5 1.98 -3.72 -12.51
C SER A 5 2.79 -4.96 -12.15
N ARG A 6 3.00 -5.23 -10.85
CA ARG A 6 3.67 -6.43 -10.33
C ARG A 6 2.67 -7.47 -9.80
N GLY A 7 1.36 -7.26 -10.01
CA GLY A 7 0.31 -8.15 -9.46
C GLY A 7 0.16 -8.05 -7.95
N LEU A 8 0.73 -7.02 -7.32
CA LEU A 8 0.58 -6.78 -5.89
C LEU A 8 -0.71 -6.01 -5.68
N ASP A 9 -1.82 -6.72 -5.68
CA ASP A 9 -3.15 -6.12 -5.56
C ASP A 9 -3.40 -5.55 -4.16
N PRO A 10 -4.27 -4.53 -4.06
CA PRO A 10 -4.72 -4.03 -2.76
C PRO A 10 -5.53 -5.11 -2.04
N PHE A 11 -5.35 -5.18 -0.73
CA PHE A 11 -6.15 -6.02 0.13
C PHE A 11 -7.62 -5.65 -0.01
N SER A 12 -8.45 -6.65 -0.27
CA SER A 12 -9.90 -6.51 -0.40
C SER A 12 -10.62 -7.49 0.52
N TYR A 13 -11.79 -7.08 1.01
CA TYR A 13 -12.65 -7.92 1.83
C TYR A 13 -14.12 -7.61 1.57
N GLU A 14 -15.01 -8.56 1.84
CA GLU A 14 -16.44 -8.31 1.75
C GLU A 14 -16.96 -7.58 2.99
N ARG A 15 -17.71 -6.51 2.76
CA ARG A 15 -18.42 -5.75 3.80
C ARG A 15 -19.84 -5.49 3.34
N LYS A 16 -20.82 -6.06 4.05
CA LYS A 16 -22.26 -5.92 3.75
C LYS A 16 -22.59 -6.26 2.28
N GLY A 17 -22.04 -7.36 1.77
CA GLY A 17 -22.25 -7.81 0.39
C GLY A 17 -21.61 -6.93 -0.69
N LYS A 18 -20.65 -6.07 -0.32
CA LYS A 18 -19.85 -5.26 -1.24
C LYS A 18 -18.37 -5.50 -1.00
N THR A 19 -17.61 -5.70 -2.08
CA THR A 19 -16.15 -5.71 -2.02
C THR A 19 -15.65 -4.33 -1.60
N THR A 20 -14.92 -4.28 -0.50
CA THR A 20 -14.25 -3.07 0.01
C THR A 20 -12.75 -3.27 -0.12
N ASN A 21 -12.08 -2.32 -0.77
CA ASN A 21 -10.63 -2.33 -0.93
C ASN A 21 -9.99 -1.42 0.13
N LEU A 22 -8.91 -1.89 0.75
CA LEU A 22 -8.02 -1.09 1.56
C LEU A 22 -6.79 -0.72 0.74
N ASN A 23 -6.18 0.44 1.03
CA ASN A 23 -4.91 0.86 0.42
C ASN A 23 -3.70 0.11 1.01
N TYR A 24 -3.86 -1.17 1.33
CA TYR A 24 -2.81 -2.05 1.83
C TYR A 24 -2.42 -2.99 0.70
N TYR A 25 -1.27 -2.72 0.09
CA TYR A 25 -0.76 -3.52 -1.01
C TYR A 25 0.16 -4.60 -0.47
N GLN A 26 0.11 -5.79 -1.07
CA GLN A 26 1.02 -6.87 -0.74
C GLN A 26 2.48 -6.43 -0.98
N ALA A 27 3.36 -6.70 -0.02
CA ALA A 27 4.79 -6.47 -0.22
C ALA A 27 5.38 -7.57 -1.14
N PRO A 28 6.36 -7.25 -2.00
CA PRO A 28 7.10 -8.25 -2.76
C PRO A 28 7.76 -9.27 -1.84
N GLU A 29 7.99 -10.51 -2.28
CA GLU A 29 8.63 -11.55 -1.46
C GLU A 29 10.08 -11.18 -1.12
N GLU A 30 10.77 -10.48 -2.04
CA GLU A 30 12.17 -10.09 -1.92
C GLU A 30 12.44 -9.21 -0.70
N VAL A 31 11.42 -8.54 -0.15
CA VAL A 31 11.56 -7.73 1.08
C VAL A 31 11.89 -8.58 2.31
N LEU A 32 11.62 -9.89 2.28
CA LEU A 32 11.91 -10.81 3.37
C LEU A 32 13.41 -11.14 3.44
N ASP A 33 14.08 -11.13 2.28
CA ASP A 33 15.50 -11.46 2.16
C ASP A 33 16.39 -10.23 2.04
N ASP A 34 15.83 -9.08 1.61
CA ASP A 34 16.57 -7.83 1.39
C ASP A 34 15.94 -6.63 2.10
N LEU A 35 16.67 -6.13 3.11
CA LEU A 35 16.27 -4.98 3.91
C LEU A 35 16.29 -3.66 3.15
N GLU A 36 17.13 -3.51 2.11
CA GLU A 36 17.13 -2.31 1.27
C GLU A 36 15.83 -2.23 0.46
N ILE A 37 15.38 -3.37 -0.09
CA ILE A 37 14.09 -3.46 -0.79
C ILE A 37 12.93 -3.17 0.17
N MET A 38 12.98 -3.70 1.40
CA MET A 38 11.97 -3.39 2.43
C MET A 38 11.94 -1.90 2.79
N ARG A 39 13.11 -1.26 2.88
CA ARG A 39 13.22 0.17 3.19
C ARG A 39 12.58 1.02 2.10
N ASP A 40 12.88 0.74 0.84
CA ASP A 40 12.29 1.44 -0.31
C ASP A 40 10.77 1.28 -0.34
N TRP A 41 10.30 0.05 -0.10
CA TRP A 41 8.87 -0.25 -0.03
C TRP A 41 8.17 0.57 1.07
N SER A 42 8.75 0.58 2.27
CA SER A 42 8.20 1.26 3.44
C SER A 42 8.19 2.77 3.29
N ASN A 43 9.26 3.36 2.75
CA ASN A 43 9.34 4.81 2.51
C ASN A 43 8.25 5.27 1.54
N CYS A 44 8.04 4.52 0.45
CA CYS A 44 7.01 4.88 -0.52
C CYS A 44 5.59 4.82 0.10
N ALA A 45 5.30 3.82 0.93
CA ALA A 45 4.03 3.75 1.65
C ALA A 45 3.86 4.92 2.64
N PHE A 46 4.94 5.29 3.33
CA PHE A 46 4.93 6.38 4.30
C PHE A 46 4.68 7.75 3.65
N GLU A 47 5.28 8.02 2.49
CA GLU A 47 5.00 9.25 1.73
C GLU A 47 3.53 9.38 1.34
N VAL A 48 2.89 8.28 0.93
CA VAL A 48 1.45 8.26 0.61
C VAL A 48 0.62 8.55 1.85
N ALA A 49 0.98 7.96 3.01
CA ALA A 49 0.29 8.21 4.27
C ALA A 49 0.38 9.68 4.70
N ILE A 50 1.56 10.31 4.56
CA ILE A 50 1.74 11.74 4.84
C ILE A 50 0.83 12.59 3.93
N LYS A 51 0.80 12.31 2.62
CA LYS A 51 -0.05 13.04 1.67
C LYS A 51 -1.54 12.89 2.00
N ALA A 52 -1.97 11.68 2.36
CA ALA A 52 -3.35 11.42 2.76
C ALA A 52 -3.72 12.17 4.05
N ALA A 53 -2.83 12.17 5.05
CA ALA A 53 -3.03 12.90 6.30
C ALA A 53 -3.06 14.42 6.09
N ALA A 54 -2.22 14.95 5.18
CA ALA A 54 -2.24 16.36 4.82
C ALA A 54 -3.56 16.77 4.16
N LYS A 55 -4.09 15.93 3.26
CA LYS A 55 -5.40 16.15 2.64
C LYS A 55 -6.53 16.17 3.68
N LEU A 56 -6.52 15.22 4.62
CA LEU A 56 -7.51 15.17 5.71
C LEU A 56 -7.52 16.43 6.59
N LYS A 57 -6.39 17.12 6.74
CA LYS A 57 -6.30 18.38 7.51
C LYS A 57 -6.72 19.63 6.74
N ALA A 58 -6.79 19.54 5.41
CA ALA A 58 -7.14 20.66 4.54
C ALA A 58 -8.66 20.73 4.24
N ASP A 59 -9.38 19.64 4.53
CA ASP A 59 -10.85 19.53 4.47
C ASP A 59 -11.48 19.83 5.83
#